data_AF-A0A3D0MAK0-F1
#
_entry.id   AF-A0A3D0MAK0-F1
#
_cell.length_a   1.000
_cell.length_b   1.000
_cell.length_c   1.000
_cell.angle_alpha   90.00
_cell.angle_beta   90.00
_cell.angle_gamma   90.00
#
_symmetry.space_group_name_H-M   'P 1'
#
loop_
_entity.id
_entity.type
_entity.pdbx_description
1 polymer ?
#
loop_
_entity_poly.entity_id
_entity_poly.type
_entity_poly.pdbx_seq_one_letter_code
_entity_poly.pdbx_strand_id
1 'polypeptide(L)' 'MIECENLVKIYKTADTEVLALQGLELTVKKGELMAIIGN' A
#
# COMPACT_ATOMS: atom_id res chain seq x y z
N MET A 1 4.55 7.08 14.34
CA MET A 1 4.84 5.73 13.87
C MET A 1 3.72 5.38 12.92
N ILE A 2 4.04 4.94 11.71
CA ILE A 2 3.09 4.46 10.71
C ILE A 2 3.32 2.97 10.61
N GLU A 3 2.23 2.19 10.61
CA GLU A 3 2.25 0.74 10.51
C GLU A 3 1.13 0.31 9.58
N CYS A 4 1.47 -0.50 8.59
CA CYS A 4 0.52 -1.14 7.70
C CYS A 4 0.88 -2.62 7.66
N GLU A 5 -0.11 -3.46 7.93
CA GLU A 5 0.02 -4.90 7.91
C GLU A 5 -0.96 -5.45 6.88
N ASN A 6 -0.47 -6.31 5.99
CA ASN A 6 -1.23 -6.98 4.94
C ASN A 6 -2.20 -6.05 4.18
N LEU A 7 -1.79 -4.81 3.89
CA LEU A 7 -2.70 -3.83 3.29
C LEU A 7 -3.03 -4.24 1.84
N VAL A 8 -4.32 -4.29 1.56
CA VAL A 8 -4.88 -4.62 0.24
C VAL A 8 -5.68 -3.44 -0.30
N LYS A 9 -5.48 -3.10 -1.57
CA LYS A 9 -6.30 -2.12 -2.28
C LYS A 9 -6.79 -2.67 -3.60
N ILE A 10 -8.11 -2.72 -3.73
CA ILE A 10 -8.81 -3.12 -4.95
C ILE A 10 -9.51 -1.90 -5.51
N TYR A 11 -9.30 -1.61 -6.79
CA TYR A 11 -10.14 -0.69 -7.56
C TYR A 11 -11.16 -1.51 -8.34
N LYS A 12 -12.43 -1.12 -8.24
CA LYS A 12 -13.54 -1.79 -8.93
C LYS A 12 -14.25 -0.79 -9.81
N THR A 13 -14.49 -1.18 -11.06
CA THR A 13 -15.41 -0.52 -11.99
C THR A 13 -16.53 -1.52 -12.32
N ALA A 14 -17.53 -1.09 -13.10
CA ALA A 14 -18.64 -1.98 -13.48
C ALA A 14 -18.17 -3.26 -14.19
N ASP A 15 -17.08 -3.17 -14.95
CA ASP A 15 -16.63 -4.24 -15.84
C ASP A 15 -15.29 -4.86 -15.43
N THR A 16 -14.59 -4.28 -14.45
CA THR A 16 -13.24 -4.74 -14.07
C THR A 16 -12.93 -4.54 -12.59
N GLU A 17 -12.23 -5.52 -12.02
CA GLU A 17 -11.61 -5.43 -10.70
C GLU A 17 -10.09 -5.53 -10.86
N VAL A 18 -9.37 -4.55 -10.32
CA VAL A 18 -7.90 -4.51 -10.35
C VAL A 18 -7.37 -4.44 -8.94
N LEU A 19 -6.49 -5.36 -8.61
CA LEU A 19 -5.74 -5.40 -7.36
C LEU A 19 -4.52 -4.47 -7.49
N ALA A 20 -4.63 -3.24 -6.97
CA ALA A 20 -3.55 -2.26 -7.05
C ALA A 20 -2.50 -2.41 -5.95
N LEU A 21 -2.88 -3.00 -4.82
CA LEU A 21 -1.95 -3.32 -3.74
C LEU A 21 -2.37 -4.65 -3.14
N GLN A 22 -1.40 -5.55 -2.95
CA GLN A 22 -1.62 -6.83 -2.31
C GLN A 22 -0.55 -7.07 -1.25
N GLY A 23 -0.96 -7.16 0.02
CA GLY A 23 -0.07 -7.55 1.11
C GLY A 23 1.05 -6.57 1.37
N LEU A 24 0.79 -5.25 1.33
CA LEU A 24 1.80 -4.29 1.72
C LEU A 24 2.04 -4.35 3.22
N GLU A 25 3.29 -4.62 3.57
CA GLU A 25 3.86 -4.46 4.89
C GLU A 25 4.69 -3.16 4.92
N LEU A 26 4.38 -2.24 5.82
CA LEU A 26 5.06 -0.94 5.94
C LEU A 26 5.19 -0.53 7.39
N THR A 27 6.39 -0.19 7.82
CA THR A 27 6.62 0.43 9.13
C THR A 27 7.50 1.66 8.95
N VAL A 28 7.04 2.81 9.45
CA VAL A 28 7.81 4.08 9.45
C VAL A 28 7.88 4.63 10.87
N LYS A 29 9.10 4.79 11.37
CA LYS A 29 9.35 5.30 12.72
C LYS A 29 9.15 6.80 12.79
N LYS A 30 9.00 7.33 14.01
CA LYS A 30 8.88 8.78 14.21
C LYS A 30 10.18 9.47 13.80
N GLY A 31 10.09 10.45 12.90
CA GLY A 31 11.24 11.19 12.38
C GLY A 31 11.97 10.49 11.23
N GLU A 32 11.50 9.32 10.80
CA GLU A 32 12.05 8.61 9.64
C GLU A 32 11.50 9.18 8.34
N LEU A 33 12.40 9.42 7.38
CA LEU A 33 12.04 9.78 6.01
C LEU A 33 12.07 8.52 5.15
N MET A 34 10.97 8.22 4.48
CA MET A 34 10.84 7.07 3.59
C MET A 34 10.33 7.51 2.22
N ALA A 35 10.89 6.93 1.15
CA ALA A 35 10.43 7.10 -0.21
C ALA A 35 9.87 5.78 -0.75
N ILE A 36 8.81 5.86 -1.55
CA ILE A 36 8.25 4.73 -2.29
C ILE A 36 8.56 4.96 -3.77
N ILE A 37 9.14 3.96 -4.44
CA ILE A 37 9.51 4.01 -5.86
C ILE A 37 8.81 2.84 -6.56
N GLY A 38 8.22 3.12 -7.72
CA GLY A 38 7.62 2.13 -8.61
C GLY A 38 8.03 2.40 -10.07
N ASN A 39 7.79 1.42 -10.93
CA ASN A 39 7.89 1.55 -12.38
C ASN A 39 6.66 2.30 -12.93
#